data_AF-A0A3D4CK64-F1
#
_entry.id   AF-A0A3D4CK64-F1
#
_cell.length_a   1.000
_cell.length_b   1.000
_cell.length_c   1.000
_cell.angle_alpha   90.00
_cell.angle_beta   90.00
_cell.angle_gamma   90.00
#
_symmetry.space_group_name_H-M   'P 1'
#
loop_
_entity.id
_entity.type
_entity.pdbx_description
1 polymer ?
#
loop_
_entity_poly.entity_id
_entity_poly.type
_entity_poly.pdbx_seq_one_letter_code
_entity_poly.pdbx_strand_id
1 'polypeptide(L)' 'IPKRSLVVGNPAKIIKEVSDDMIAWKTKGTALYQQLPKECYATLKPCEPLTEPEENRPTQEKLYETWEKIKNK' A
#
# COMPACT_ATOMS: atom_id res chain seq x y z
N ILE A 1 22.09 -11.17 -7.43
CA ILE A 1 21.27 -10.28 -8.28
C ILE A 1 22.12 -9.04 -8.59
N PRO A 2 22.36 -8.69 -9.86
CA PRO A 2 23.11 -7.49 -10.24
C PRO A 2 22.47 -6.22 -9.65
N LYS A 3 23.27 -5.14 -9.49
CA LYS A 3 22.73 -3.85 -9.05
C LYS A 3 21.62 -3.40 -10.00
N ARG A 4 20.64 -2.68 -9.44
CA ARG A 4 19.50 -2.13 -10.19
C ARG A 4 18.62 -3.16 -10.91
N SER A 5 18.60 -4.43 -10.52
CA SER A 5 17.72 -5.42 -11.14
C SER A 5 16.31 -5.43 -10.53
N LEU A 6 15.26 -5.39 -11.36
CA LEU A 6 13.91 -5.77 -10.97
C LEU A 6 13.73 -7.28 -11.17
N VAL A 7 13.37 -7.97 -10.09
CA VAL A 7 13.26 -9.43 -10.03
C VAL A 7 11.85 -9.83 -9.65
N VAL A 8 11.27 -10.80 -10.36
CA VAL A 8 9.90 -11.30 -10.11
C VAL A 8 9.83 -12.83 -10.19
N GLY A 9 8.80 -13.39 -9.56
CA GLY A 9 8.39 -14.79 -9.72
C GLY A 9 9.16 -15.81 -8.87
N ASN A 10 8.76 -17.08 -8.99
CA ASN A 10 9.39 -18.26 -8.43
C ASN A 10 9.35 -19.39 -9.49
N PRO A 11 10.49 -19.82 -10.09
CA PRO A 11 11.85 -19.35 -9.83
C PRO A 11 12.05 -17.89 -10.27
N ALA A 12 12.93 -17.19 -9.56
CA ALA A 12 13.17 -15.75 -9.75
C ALA A 12 13.76 -15.45 -11.13
N LYS A 13 13.22 -14.43 -11.81
CA LYS A 13 13.71 -13.92 -13.09
C LYS A 13 13.99 -12.43 -13.02
N ILE A 14 15.12 -11.99 -13.56
CA ILE A 14 15.43 -10.57 -13.77
C ILE A 14 14.70 -10.14 -15.05
N ILE A 15 13.84 -9.13 -14.94
CA ILE A 15 12.97 -8.72 -16.06
C ILE A 15 13.31 -7.34 -16.64
N LYS A 16 14.03 -6.49 -15.90
CA LYS A 16 14.54 -5.18 -16.35
C LYS A 16 15.45 -4.55 -15.30
N GLU A 17 16.12 -3.47 -15.69
CA GLU A 17 16.79 -2.56 -14.76
C GLU A 17 15.82 -1.50 -14.22
N VAL A 18 16.00 -1.08 -12.96
CA VAL A 18 15.25 0.05 -12.37
C VAL A 18 15.86 1.38 -12.79
N SER A 19 15.01 2.30 -13.26
CA SER A 19 15.42 3.68 -13.58
C SER A 19 15.64 4.52 -12.33
N ASP A 20 16.27 5.68 -12.49
CA ASP A 20 16.47 6.62 -11.37
C ASP A 20 15.14 7.14 -10.84
N ASP A 21 14.16 7.39 -11.72
CA ASP A 21 12.80 7.75 -11.31
C ASP A 21 12.17 6.65 -10.44
N MET A 22 12.25 5.39 -10.84
CA MET A 22 11.71 4.29 -10.04
C MET A 22 12.35 4.24 -8.65
N ILE A 23 13.66 4.46 -8.54
CA ILE A 23 14.37 4.53 -7.27
C ILE A 23 13.90 5.74 -6.47
N ALA A 24 13.81 6.92 -7.08
CA ALA A 24 13.37 8.16 -6.43
C ALA A 24 11.95 8.02 -5.86
N TRP A 25 11.03 7.45 -6.63
CA TRP A 25 9.67 7.14 -6.19
C TRP A 25 9.65 6.15 -5.03
N LYS A 26 10.44 5.07 -5.11
CA LYS A 26 10.56 4.09 -4.02
C LYS A 26 11.09 4.73 -2.74
N THR A 27 12.15 5.54 -2.84
CA THR A 27 12.76 6.26 -1.72
C THR A 27 11.76 7.18 -1.04
N LYS A 28 11.04 8.02 -1.80
CA LYS A 28 10.00 8.91 -1.26
C LYS A 28 8.87 8.12 -0.59
N GLY A 29 8.37 7.08 -1.25
CA GLY A 29 7.32 6.22 -0.69
C GLY A 29 7.76 5.55 0.62
N THR A 30 8.97 5.00 0.65
CA THR A 30 9.54 4.40 1.87
C THR A 30 9.69 5.43 2.99
N ALA A 31 10.12 6.65 2.68
CA ALA A 31 10.22 7.72 3.68
C ALA A 31 8.87 8.08 4.31
N LEU A 32 7.77 8.08 3.53
CA LEU A 32 6.42 8.28 4.06
C LEU A 32 6.04 7.18 5.07
N TYR A 33 6.26 5.91 4.73
CA TYR A 33 5.98 4.80 5.67
C TYR A 33 6.83 4.90 6.95
N GLN A 34 8.07 5.38 6.83
CA GLN A 34 8.95 5.59 7.97
C GLN A 34 8.51 6.76 8.88
N GLN A 35 7.70 7.71 8.37
CA GLN A 35 7.15 8.81 9.15
C GLN A 35 5.93 8.40 9.98
N LEU A 36 5.16 7.40 9.54
CA LEU A 36 3.92 6.97 10.18
C LEU A 36 4.05 6.65 11.68
N PRO A 37 5.12 6.00 12.19
CA PRO A 37 5.26 5.76 13.63
C PRO A 37 5.36 7.06 14.43
N LYS A 38 6.13 8.05 13.95
CA LYS A 38 6.26 9.35 14.60
C LYS A 38 4.93 10.10 14.60
N GLU A 39 4.22 10.09 13.48
CA GLU A 39 2.89 10.70 13.37
C GLU A 39 1.89 10.03 14.30
N CYS A 40 1.90 8.70 14.40
CA CYS A 40 1.09 7.95 15.35
C CYS A 40 1.36 8.42 16.79
N TYR A 41 2.62 8.45 17.23
CA TYR A 41 2.94 8.94 18.57
C TYR A 41 2.54 10.40 18.81
N ALA A 42 2.60 11.25 17.80
CA ALA A 42 2.26 12.67 17.92
C ALA A 42 0.74 12.93 17.93
N THR A 43 -0.05 12.06 17.30
CA THR A 43 -1.47 12.34 17.00
C THR A 43 -2.45 11.36 17.64
N LEU A 44 -2.02 10.15 17.97
CA LEU A 44 -2.87 9.13 18.59
C LEU A 44 -3.27 9.57 20.00
N LYS A 45 -4.57 9.56 20.26
CA LYS A 45 -5.16 9.91 21.55
C LYS A 45 -5.98 8.72 22.07
N PRO A 46 -5.97 8.46 23.39
CA PRO A 46 -6.88 7.49 23.98
C PRO A 46 -8.33 7.92 23.74
N CYS A 47 -9.20 6.96 23.44
CA CYS A 47 -10.64 7.17 23.33
C CYS A 47 -11.37 5.90 23.78
N GLU A 48 -12.63 6.06 24.19
CA GLU A 48 -13.53 4.94 24.38
C GLU A 48 -13.97 4.38 23.02
N PRO A 49 -14.04 3.05 22.85
CA PRO A 49 -14.46 2.46 21.59
C PRO A 49 -15.95 2.70 21.34
N LEU A 50 -16.31 2.92 20.07
CA LEU A 50 -17.71 2.97 19.66
C LEU A 50 -18.38 1.59 19.81
N THR A 51 -19.55 1.56 20.44
CA THR A 51 -20.35 0.33 20.61
C THR A 51 -21.33 0.06 19.47
N GLU A 52 -21.54 1.05 18.60
CA GLU A 52 -22.40 0.98 17.42
C GLU A 52 -21.78 1.77 16.26
N PRO A 53 -22.15 1.48 14.99
CA PRO A 53 -21.71 2.26 13.85
C PRO A 53 -22.12 3.73 13.95
N GLU A 54 -21.27 4.64 13.44
CA GLU A 54 -21.60 6.07 13.40
C GLU A 54 -22.84 6.33 12.55
N GLU A 55 -23.66 7.28 13.01
CA GLU A 55 -24.77 7.79 12.22
C GLU A 55 -24.25 8.32 10.89
N ASN A 56 -24.90 7.95 9.78
CA ASN A 56 -24.52 8.35 8.43
C ASN A 56 -23.12 7.88 7.98
N ARG A 57 -22.56 6.81 8.57
CA ARG A 57 -21.31 6.20 8.06
C ARG A 57 -21.46 5.89 6.56
N PRO A 58 -20.59 6.45 5.69
CA PRO A 58 -20.72 6.26 4.25
C PRO A 58 -20.49 4.80 3.88
N THR A 59 -21.18 4.35 2.83
CA THR A 59 -20.89 3.04 2.24
C THR A 59 -19.58 3.12 1.47
N GLN A 60 -18.72 2.12 1.64
CA GLN A 60 -17.49 2.05 0.85
C GLN A 60 -17.84 1.77 -0.61
N GLU A 61 -17.48 2.69 -1.50
CA GLU A 61 -17.61 2.48 -2.93
C GLU A 61 -16.77 1.29 -3.39
N LYS A 62 -17.36 0.43 -4.23
CA LYS A 62 -16.63 -0.68 -4.84
C LYS A 62 -15.77 -0.15 -5.97
N LEU A 63 -14.54 0.25 -5.63
CA LEU A 63 -13.55 0.73 -6.61
C LEU A 63 -13.08 -0.38 -7.56
N TYR A 64 -13.11 -1.65 -7.12
CA TYR A 64 -12.70 -2.81 -7.91
C TYR A 64 -13.61 -4.01 -7.64
N GLU A 65 -13.90 -4.80 -8.68
CA GLU A 65 -14.59 -6.08 -8.55
C GLU A 65 -13.59 -7.19 -8.19
N THR A 66 -14.10 -8.26 -7.56
CA THR A 66 -13.27 -9.41 -7.25
C THR A 66 -12.82 -10.12 -8.54
N TRP A 67 -11.64 -10.74 -8.50
CA TRP A 67 -11.08 -11.46 -9.64
C TRP A 67 -12.04 -12.49 -10.25
N GLU A 68 -12.74 -13.25 -9.39
CA GLU A 68 -13.75 -14.23 -9.83
C GLU A 68 -14.93 -13.60 -10.58
N LYS A 69 -15.35 -12.39 -10.23
CA LYS A 69 -16.41 -11.69 -10.97
C LYS A 69 -15.94 -11.13 -12.29
N ILE A 70 -14.66 -10.75 -12.39
CA ILE A 70 -14.04 -10.29 -13.64
C ILE A 70 -13.87 -11.47 -14.60
N LYS A 71 -13.48 -12.65 -14.09
CA LYS A 71 -13.21 -13.85 -14.89
C LYS A 71 -14.48 -14.53 -15.43
N ASN A 72 -15.60 -14.45 -14.70
CA ASN A 72 -16.86 -15.11 -15.06
C ASN A 72 -17.84 -14.19 -15.82
N LYS A 73 -17.36 -13.06 -16.37
CA LYS A 73 -18.08 -12.18 -17.32
C LYS A 73 -17.55 -12.41 -18.73
#